data_AF-A0A842UJ01-F1
#
_entry.id   AF-A0A842UJ01-F1
#
_cell.length_a   1.000
_cell.length_b   1.000
_cell.length_c   1.000
_cell.angle_alpha   90.00
_cell.angle_beta   90.00
_cell.angle_gamma   90.00
#
_symmetry.space_group_name_H-M   'P 1'
#
loop_
_entity.id
_entity.type
_entity.pdbx_description
1 polymer ?
#
loop_
_entity_poly.entity_id
_entity_poly.type
_entity_poly.pdbx_seq_one_letter_code
_entity_poly.pdbx_strand_id
1 'polypeptide(L)'
;MPPLSFSNQSLKQVKGHLKKHLNGRVKYRMRTYDDLVSLFETNRRPKSDKRSLIKRLNKSLDECARFNLEIGPFKSSAKIRQTNRKPRSQRGRDKDERRREVEKMSIGQRRKQGSRKNTRPKIRSQKAGRRTVTLKGQPGC
;
A
#
# COMPACT_ATOMS: atom_id res chain seq x y z
N MET A 1 6.61 -3.34 27.61
CA MET A 1 7.41 -3.43 26.37
C MET A 1 6.59 -2.89 25.21
N PRO A 2 7.16 -2.04 24.34
CA PRO A 2 6.47 -1.55 23.15
C PRO A 2 6.32 -2.65 22.08
N PRO A 3 5.32 -2.54 21.18
CA PRO A 3 5.19 -3.44 20.04
C PRO A 3 6.36 -3.25 19.05
N LEU A 4 6.72 -4.32 18.34
CA LEU A 4 7.72 -4.26 17.26
C LEU A 4 7.02 -4.09 15.92
N SER A 5 7.36 -3.03 15.19
CA SER A 5 6.80 -2.76 13.87
C SER A 5 7.85 -2.86 12.77
N PHE A 6 7.52 -3.57 11.69
CA PHE A 6 8.33 -3.71 10.50
C PHE A 6 7.51 -3.32 9.28
N SER A 7 7.90 -2.27 8.58
CA SER A 7 7.18 -1.80 7.39
C SER A 7 7.78 -2.34 6.09
N ASN A 8 6.95 -2.47 5.05
CA ASN A 8 7.37 -2.78 3.67
C ASN A 8 8.22 -4.05 3.51
N GLN A 9 7.86 -5.10 4.25
CA GLN A 9 8.55 -6.39 4.26
C GLN A 9 8.04 -7.29 3.13
N SER A 10 8.93 -8.10 2.57
CA SER A 10 8.54 -9.24 1.71
C SER A 10 7.93 -10.36 2.56
N LEU A 11 7.16 -11.26 1.93
CA LEU A 11 6.60 -12.42 2.63
C LEU A 11 7.69 -13.28 3.31
N LYS A 12 8.86 -13.43 2.69
CA LYS A 12 10.01 -14.15 3.28
C LYS A 12 10.51 -13.48 4.57
N GLN A 13 10.62 -12.16 4.58
CA GLN A 13 11.01 -11.38 5.76
C GLN A 13 9.95 -11.48 6.86
N VAL A 14 8.67 -11.33 6.53
CA VAL A 14 7.55 -11.50 7.49
C VAL A 14 7.66 -12.86 8.19
N LYS A 15 7.86 -13.95 7.45
CA LYS A 15 8.06 -15.29 8.04
C LYS A 15 9.28 -15.35 8.95
N GLY A 16 10.38 -14.73 8.55
CA GLY A 16 11.59 -14.64 9.37
C GLY A 16 11.34 -13.94 10.69
N HIS A 17 10.64 -12.80 10.66
CA HIS A 17 10.28 -12.05 11.86
C HIS A 17 9.34 -12.84 12.76
N LEU A 18 8.30 -13.47 12.22
CA LEU A 18 7.41 -14.34 13.00
C LEU A 18 8.18 -15.50 13.63
N LYS A 19 9.13 -16.11 12.89
CA LYS A 19 10.02 -17.17 13.40
C LYS A 19 10.92 -16.70 14.53
N LYS A 20 11.44 -15.47 14.47
CA LYS A 20 12.37 -14.95 15.48
C LYS A 20 11.64 -14.40 16.71
N HIS A 21 10.53 -13.71 16.50
CA HIS A 21 9.93 -12.87 17.53
C HIS A 21 8.69 -13.47 18.18
N LEU A 22 7.91 -14.36 17.55
CA LEU A 22 6.80 -15.01 18.26
C LEU A 22 7.30 -16.01 19.30
N ASN A 23 6.65 -16.06 20.46
CA ASN A 23 6.92 -17.06 21.48
C ASN A 23 6.63 -18.47 20.94
N GLY A 24 7.61 -19.38 20.98
CA GLY A 24 7.48 -20.75 20.48
C GLY A 24 6.72 -21.69 21.41
N ARG A 25 6.56 -21.33 22.69
CA ARG A 25 5.83 -22.12 23.70
C ARG A 25 4.32 -21.90 23.64
N VAL A 26 3.89 -20.86 22.94
CA VAL A 26 2.51 -20.42 22.83
C VAL A 26 1.90 -20.92 21.51
N LYS A 27 0.61 -21.24 21.56
CA LYS A 27 -0.18 -21.60 20.38
C LYS A 27 -0.94 -20.37 19.92
N TYR A 28 -1.02 -20.18 18.60
CA TYR A 28 -1.73 -19.03 18.03
C TYR A 28 -2.84 -19.49 17.10
N ARG A 29 -3.85 -18.63 16.97
CA ARG A 29 -4.89 -18.71 15.98
C ARG A 29 -4.67 -17.62 14.93
N MET A 30 -4.90 -17.99 13.68
CA MET A 30 -4.89 -17.07 12.55
C MET A 30 -6.32 -16.69 12.18
N ARG A 31 -6.56 -15.39 12.03
CA ARG A 31 -7.73 -14.82 11.36
C ARG A 31 -7.27 -14.04 10.15
N THR A 32 -7.95 -14.25 9.04
CA THR A 32 -7.70 -13.60 7.76
C THR A 32 -8.89 -12.73 7.42
N TYR A 33 -8.61 -11.49 7.06
CA TYR A 33 -9.51 -10.50 6.48
C TYR A 33 -8.89 -10.05 5.16
N ASP A 34 -9.66 -9.35 4.31
CA ASP A 34 -9.26 -9.03 2.93
C ASP A 34 -7.82 -8.50 2.80
N ASP A 35 -7.42 -7.54 3.64
CA ASP A 35 -6.07 -6.94 3.63
C ASP A 35 -5.26 -7.18 4.92
N LEU A 36 -5.77 -8.01 5.84
CA LEU A 36 -5.21 -8.16 7.18
C LEU A 36 -5.18 -9.61 7.62
N VAL A 37 -4.00 -10.07 8.04
CA VAL A 37 -3.85 -11.33 8.77
C VAL A 37 -3.49 -11.03 10.21
N SER A 38 -4.31 -11.51 11.14
CA SER A 38 -4.07 -11.38 12.58
C SER A 38 -3.75 -12.74 13.20
N LEU A 39 -2.68 -12.77 13.97
CA LEU A 39 -2.23 -13.86 14.81
C LEU A 39 -2.40 -13.46 16.27
N PHE A 40 -3.02 -14.30 17.07
CA PHE A 40 -3.17 -14.06 18.50
C PHE A 40 -3.04 -15.35 19.27
N GLU A 41 -2.39 -15.25 20.43
CA GLU A 41 -2.30 -16.29 21.44
C GLU A 41 -3.71 -16.74 21.83
N THR A 42 -3.90 -18.06 21.88
CA THR A 42 -5.16 -18.65 22.31
C THR A 42 -4.91 -19.91 23.12
N ASN A 43 -5.66 -20.02 24.22
CA ASN A 43 -5.75 -21.26 24.98
C ASN A 43 -6.85 -22.19 24.43
N ARG A 44 -7.78 -21.64 23.61
CA ARG A 44 -8.90 -22.38 23.00
C ARG A 44 -8.48 -23.10 21.70
N ARG A 45 -8.96 -24.32 21.50
CA ARG A 45 -8.83 -25.10 20.24
C ARG A 45 -9.65 -24.41 19.11
N PRO A 46 -9.26 -24.53 17.83
CA PRO A 46 -8.11 -25.26 17.28
C PRO A 46 -6.78 -24.50 17.47
N LYS A 47 -5.75 -25.24 17.86
CA LYS A 47 -4.39 -24.75 18.12
C LYS A 47 -3.54 -24.99 16.88
N SER A 48 -2.82 -23.97 16.41
CA SER A 48 -1.82 -24.14 15.36
C SER A 48 -0.44 -23.77 15.88
N ASP A 49 0.50 -24.70 15.72
CA ASP A 49 1.91 -24.44 15.96
C ASP A 49 2.43 -23.34 15.05
N LYS A 50 3.45 -22.64 15.54
CA LYS A 50 4.16 -21.58 14.81
C LYS A 50 4.54 -22.01 13.39
N ARG A 51 4.95 -23.27 13.21
CA ARG A 51 5.28 -23.85 11.89
C ARG A 51 4.06 -23.99 10.97
N SER A 52 2.91 -24.41 11.49
CA SER A 52 1.70 -24.58 10.68
C SER A 52 1.08 -23.23 10.30
N LEU A 53 1.16 -22.22 11.18
CA LEU A 53 0.77 -20.85 10.86
C LEU A 53 1.58 -20.26 9.70
N ILE A 54 2.90 -20.46 9.72
CA ILE A 54 3.77 -20.00 8.64
C ILE A 54 3.43 -20.68 7.30
N LYS A 55 3.10 -21.98 7.30
CA LYS A 55 2.62 -22.67 6.09
C LYS A 55 1.30 -22.08 5.59
N ARG A 56 0.36 -21.77 6.50
CA ARG A 56 -0.93 -21.16 6.15
C ARG A 56 -0.77 -19.75 5.58
N LEU A 57 0.20 -18.98 6.07
CA LEU A 57 0.52 -17.65 5.51
C LEU A 57 0.90 -17.70 4.03
N ASN A 58 1.55 -18.76 3.54
CA ASN A 58 1.83 -18.92 2.10
C ASN A 58 0.57 -18.98 1.25
N LYS A 59 -0.49 -19.59 1.81
CA LYS A 59 -1.76 -19.76 1.09
C LYS A 59 -2.63 -18.50 1.15
N SER A 60 -2.44 -17.69 2.20
CA SER A 60 -3.28 -16.51 2.45
C SER A 60 -2.67 -15.19 1.97
N LEU A 61 -1.36 -15.14 1.71
CA LEU A 61 -0.66 -13.92 1.33
C LEU A 61 0.04 -14.09 -0.01
N ASP A 62 -0.11 -13.09 -0.89
CA ASP A 62 0.61 -13.02 -2.15
C ASP A 62 2.12 -12.84 -1.92
N GLU A 63 2.94 -13.65 -2.59
CA GLU A 63 4.40 -13.58 -2.52
C GLU A 63 4.95 -12.29 -3.12
N CYS A 64 4.24 -11.71 -4.10
CA CYS A 64 4.64 -10.48 -4.78
C CYS A 64 4.31 -9.21 -3.97
N ALA A 65 3.38 -9.31 -3.02
CA ALA A 65 2.94 -8.17 -2.22
C ALA A 65 3.98 -7.78 -1.15
N ARG A 66 3.82 -6.54 -0.66
CA ARG A 66 4.62 -5.98 0.44
C ARG A 66 3.73 -5.82 1.66
N PHE A 67 4.29 -6.07 2.84
CA PHE A 67 3.52 -6.14 4.08
C PHE A 67 4.10 -5.27 5.18
N ASN A 68 3.22 -4.69 6.00
CA ASN A 68 3.57 -4.17 7.30
C ASN A 68 3.27 -5.27 8.33
N LEU A 69 4.25 -5.57 9.17
CA LEU A 69 4.12 -6.52 10.27
C LEU A 69 4.24 -5.77 11.59
N GLU A 70 3.27 -5.97 12.46
CA GLU A 70 3.30 -5.50 13.84
C GLU A 70 3.29 -6.73 14.75
N ILE A 71 4.17 -6.79 15.73
CA ILE A 71 4.21 -7.84 16.74
C ILE A 71 3.82 -7.19 18.05
N GLY A 72 2.76 -7.71 18.64
CA GLY A 72 2.22 -7.18 19.89
C GLY A 72 3.19 -7.35 21.06
N PRO A 73 2.92 -6.63 22.16
CA PRO A 73 3.71 -6.73 23.38
C PRO A 73 3.74 -8.18 23.87
N PHE A 74 4.84 -8.57 24.50
CA PHE A 74 5.07 -9.93 25.01
C PHE A 74 5.05 -11.04 23.96
N LYS A 75 5.13 -10.69 22.66
CA LYS A 75 5.22 -11.66 21.55
C LYS A 75 3.98 -12.57 21.43
N SER A 76 2.86 -12.17 22.03
CA SER A 76 1.61 -12.94 22.10
C SER A 76 0.70 -12.73 20.88
N SER A 77 0.98 -11.75 20.04
CA SER A 77 0.19 -11.48 18.85
C SER A 77 1.03 -10.90 17.71
N ALA A 78 0.52 -10.98 16.49
CA ALA A 78 1.07 -10.30 15.34
C ALA A 78 -0.02 -9.91 14.35
N LYS A 79 0.12 -8.76 13.69
CA LYS A 79 -0.77 -8.27 12.64
C LYS A 79 0.05 -8.04 11.38
N ILE A 80 -0.42 -8.57 10.26
CA ILE A 80 0.22 -8.45 8.95
C ILE A 80 -0.78 -7.74 8.05
N ARG A 81 -0.45 -6.52 7.63
CA ARG A 81 -1.26 -5.74 6.69
C ARG A 81 -0.57 -5.69 5.34
N GLN A 82 -1.31 -5.95 4.28
CA GLN A 82 -0.81 -5.68 2.95
C GLN A 82 -0.63 -4.17 2.78
N THR A 83 0.49 -3.77 2.20
CA THR A 83 0.70 -2.40 1.76
C THR A 83 0.23 -2.30 0.31
N ASN A 84 -0.71 -1.39 0.05
CA ASN A 84 -1.22 -1.07 -1.30
C ASN A 84 -0.18 -0.32 -2.15
N ARG A 85 1.03 -0.86 -2.23
CA ARG A 85 2.03 -0.47 -3.23
C ARG A 85 2.20 -1.66 -4.14
N LYS A 86 1.61 -1.56 -5.34
CA LYS A 86 1.93 -2.46 -6.47
C LYS A 86 3.44 -2.72 -6.47
N PRO A 87 3.88 -4.00 -6.50
CA PRO A 87 5.29 -4.31 -6.46
C PRO A 87 6.02 -3.57 -7.58
N ARG A 88 7.22 -3.05 -7.27
CA ARG A 88 8.01 -2.25 -8.21
C ARG A 88 8.30 -3.00 -9.52
N SER A 89 8.34 -4.33 -9.47
CA SER A 89 8.43 -5.23 -10.63
C SER A 89 7.22 -5.16 -11.55
N GLN A 90 6.01 -4.99 -11.01
CA GLN A 90 4.79 -4.84 -11.81
C GLN A 90 4.72 -3.46 -12.48
N ARG A 91 5.27 -2.39 -11.87
CA ARG A 91 5.41 -1.10 -12.58
C ARG A 91 6.35 -1.17 -13.78
N GLY A 92 7.40 -2.00 -13.70
CA GLY A 92 8.30 -2.26 -14.81
C GLY A 92 7.60 -3.06 -15.91
N ARG A 93 6.92 -4.15 -15.53
CA ARG A 93 6.13 -4.99 -16.45
C ARG A 93 5.00 -4.21 -17.12
N ASP A 94 4.24 -3.43 -16.38
CA ASP A 94 3.19 -2.54 -16.89
C ASP A 94 3.78 -1.50 -17.86
N LYS A 95 5.03 -1.03 -17.64
CA LYS A 95 5.70 -0.09 -18.53
C LYS A 95 6.16 -0.75 -19.83
N ASP A 96 6.69 -1.97 -19.76
CA ASP A 96 7.12 -2.75 -20.92
C ASP A 96 5.91 -3.25 -21.73
N GLU A 97 4.86 -3.70 -21.06
CA GLU A 97 3.60 -4.12 -21.67
C GLU A 97 2.91 -2.93 -22.34
N ARG A 98 2.81 -1.78 -21.67
CA ARG A 98 2.33 -0.53 -22.27
C ARG A 98 3.20 -0.08 -23.44
N ARG A 99 4.53 -0.27 -23.39
CA ARG A 99 5.43 0.04 -24.51
C ARG A 99 5.15 -0.88 -25.71
N ARG A 100 4.95 -2.18 -25.48
CA ARG A 100 4.60 -3.16 -26.52
C ARG A 100 3.21 -2.90 -27.10
N GLU A 101 2.24 -2.52 -26.29
CA GLU A 101 0.91 -2.09 -26.77
C GLU A 101 1.01 -0.85 -27.65
N VAL A 102 1.81 0.14 -27.23
CA VAL A 102 2.09 1.33 -28.06
C VAL A 102 2.77 0.95 -29.36
N GLU A 103 3.74 0.03 -29.33
CA GLU A 103 4.44 -0.48 -30.51
C GLU A 103 3.52 -1.29 -31.46
N LYS A 104 2.41 -1.86 -30.98
CA LYS A 104 1.41 -2.55 -31.81
C LYS A 104 0.35 -1.61 -32.42
N MET A 105 0.22 -0.38 -31.94
CA MET A 105 -0.71 0.61 -32.51
C MET A 105 -0.19 1.17 -33.84
N SER A 106 -1.12 1.52 -34.74
CA SER A 106 -0.80 2.22 -35.99
C SER A 106 -0.31 3.66 -35.72
N ILE A 107 0.42 4.25 -36.68
CA ILE A 107 0.96 5.62 -36.57
C ILE A 107 -0.15 6.64 -36.25
N GLY A 108 -1.34 6.48 -36.82
CA GLY A 108 -2.50 7.35 -36.56
C GLY A 108 -3.06 7.20 -35.14
N GLN A 109 -3.09 5.99 -34.59
CA GLN A 109 -3.56 5.72 -33.23
C GLN A 109 -2.57 6.25 -32.17
N ARG A 110 -1.26 6.10 -32.40
CA ARG A 110 -0.22 6.67 -31.53
C ARG A 110 -0.31 8.20 -31.43
N ARG A 111 -0.56 8.88 -32.55
CA ARG A 111 -0.73 10.35 -32.59
C ARG A 111 -1.97 10.83 -31.81
N LYS A 112 -3.09 10.10 -31.86
CA LYS A 112 -4.31 10.41 -31.07
C LYS A 112 -4.09 10.21 -29.56
N GLN A 113 -3.24 9.28 -29.15
CA GLN A 113 -2.93 9.07 -27.74
C GLN A 113 -1.95 10.13 -27.19
N GLY A 114 -0.99 10.58 -28.01
CA GLY A 114 -0.04 11.65 -27.66
C GLY A 114 -0.62 13.07 -27.71
N SER A 115 -1.78 13.28 -28.33
CA SER A 115 -2.41 14.60 -28.47
C SER A 115 -3.27 15.02 -27.28
N ARG A 116 -3.50 14.15 -26.29
CA ARG A 116 -3.96 14.58 -24.95
C ARG A 116 -2.81 15.28 -24.23
N LYS A 117 -2.41 16.45 -24.73
CA LYS A 117 -1.65 17.42 -23.96
C LYS A 117 -2.49 17.67 -22.70
N ASN A 118 -1.91 17.39 -21.53
CA ASN A 118 -2.39 17.98 -20.29
C ASN A 118 -2.31 19.50 -20.48
N THR A 119 -3.40 20.11 -20.93
CA THR A 119 -3.63 21.55 -20.79
C THR A 119 -3.75 21.79 -19.28
N ARG A 120 -2.61 21.81 -18.60
CA ARG A 120 -2.52 22.50 -17.31
C ARG A 120 -2.85 23.95 -17.64
N PRO A 121 -3.97 24.52 -17.18
CA PRO A 121 -4.19 25.94 -17.37
C PRO A 121 -2.99 26.65 -16.75
N LYS A 122 -2.24 27.40 -17.57
CA LYS A 122 -1.27 28.37 -17.03
C LYS A 122 -2.10 29.36 -16.24
N ILE A 123 -2.16 29.20 -14.93
CA ILE A 123 -2.63 30.25 -14.03
C ILE A 123 -1.65 31.41 -14.28
N ARG A 124 -2.07 32.41 -15.06
CA ARG A 124 -1.34 33.67 -15.15
C ARG A 124 -1.25 34.20 -13.73
N SER A 125 -0.03 34.40 -13.23
CA SER A 125 0.16 35.01 -11.92
C SER A 125 -0.67 36.28 -11.87
N GLN A 126 -1.57 36.37 -10.89
CA GLN A 126 -2.23 37.63 -10.59
C GLN A 126 -1.10 38.57 -10.18
N LYS A 127 -0.75 39.49 -11.07
CA LYS A 127 0.24 40.53 -10.83
C LYS A 127 -0.24 41.28 -9.58
N ALA A 128 0.51 41.19 -8.49
CA ALA A 128 0.30 42.01 -7.30
C ALA A 128 0.25 43.46 -7.76
N GLY A 129 -0.89 44.13 -7.59
CA GLY A 129 -1.08 45.51 -8.04
C GLY A 129 -2.36 45.82 -8.81
N ARG A 130 -3.37 44.92 -8.84
CA ARG A 130 -4.71 45.33 -9.29
C ARG A 130 -5.31 46.24 -8.21
N ARG A 131 -5.18 47.56 -8.41
CA ARG A 131 -5.78 48.60 -7.58
C ARG A 131 -7.28 48.30 -7.41
N THR A 132 -7.70 48.05 -6.18
CA THR A 132 -9.10 48.09 -5.79
C THR A 132 -9.59 49.52 -5.96
N VAL A 133 -10.43 49.78 -6.97
CA VAL A 133 -11.13 51.05 -7.08
C VAL A 133 -12.18 51.07 -5.98
N THR A 134 -11.95 51.88 -4.95
CA THR A 134 -12.94 52.18 -3.93
C THR A 134 -13.93 53.16 -4.54
N LEU A 135 -15.14 52.70 -4.88
CA LEU A 135 -16.24 53.59 -5.22
C LEU A 135 -16.67 54.31 -3.95
N LYS A 136 -16.24 55.56 -3.78
CA LYS A 136 -16.76 56.48 -2.76
C LYS A 136 -17.91 57.30 -3.36
N GLY A 137 -19.06 57.28 -2.68
CA GLY A 137 -20.17 58.24 -2.83
C GLY A 137 -21.29 57.76 -3.77
N GLN A 138 -22.58 57.76 -3.42
CA GLN A 138 -23.31 58.46 -2.35
C GLN A 138 -24.49 57.61 -1.83
N PRO A 139 -24.91 57.78 -0.55
CA PRO A 139 -26.24 57.42 -0.11
C PRO A 139 -27.21 58.60 -0.27
N GLY A 140 -28.37 58.37 -0.90
CA GLY A 140 -29.59 59.14 -0.71
C GLY A 140 -29.69 60.53 -1.37
N CYS A 141 -30.50 60.60 -2.43
CA CYS A 141 -31.67 61.50 -2.58
C CYS A 141 -32.56 60.91 -3.69
#